data_AF-A0A957DN44-F1
#
_entry.id   AF-A0A957DN44-F1
#
_cell.length_a   1.000
_cell.length_b   1.000
_cell.length_c   1.000
_cell.angle_alpha   90.00
_cell.angle_beta   90.00
_cell.angle_gamma   90.00
#
_symmetry.space_group_name_H-M   'P 1'
#
loop_
_entity.id
_entity.type
_entity.pdbx_description
1 polymer ?
#
loop_
_entity_poly.entity_id
_entity_poly.type
_entity_poly.pdbx_seq_one_letter_code
_entity_poly.pdbx_strand_id
1 'polypeptide(L)'
;MSNDFSETALLADRLIAKQFGDAPRELKDTVLLARNALQKRNKGFALKELRAAEKILKNHPQIAADWQAELYAAWAYFHFLMDEEAKMYQALSRAIRLEPENALIAELRELLGENGK
;
A
#
# COMPACT_ATOMS: atom_id res chain seq x y z
N MET A 1 -19.87 20.31 22.16
CA MET A 1 -18.66 19.47 22.28
C MET A 1 -18.33 18.93 20.90
N SER A 2 -17.42 19.56 20.15
CA SER A 2 -16.75 18.96 18.98
C SER A 2 -15.72 19.96 18.43
N ASN A 3 -14.45 19.80 18.79
CA ASN A 3 -13.33 20.46 18.08
C ASN A 3 -11.97 19.78 18.34
N ASP A 4 -11.83 18.99 19.41
CA ASP A 4 -10.55 18.40 19.81
C ASP A 4 -9.99 17.34 18.85
N PHE A 5 -10.85 16.58 18.15
CA PHE A 5 -10.39 15.57 17.18
C PHE A 5 -9.75 16.19 15.93
N SER A 6 -10.23 17.37 15.50
CA SER A 6 -9.71 18.04 14.31
C SER A 6 -8.36 18.69 14.58
N GLU A 7 -8.16 19.28 15.77
CA GLU A 7 -6.89 19.92 16.12
C GLU A 7 -5.77 18.92 16.37
N THR A 8 -6.07 17.79 17.00
CA THR A 8 -5.10 16.71 17.25
C THR A 8 -4.64 16.04 15.96
N ALA A 9 -5.56 15.77 15.02
CA ALA A 9 -5.22 15.26 13.69
C ALA A 9 -4.37 16.27 12.89
N LEU A 10 -4.73 17.56 12.91
CA LEU A 10 -3.96 18.61 12.25
C LEU A 10 -2.55 18.77 12.85
N LEU A 11 -2.42 18.63 14.16
CA LEU A 11 -1.11 18.66 14.84
C LEU A 11 -0.25 17.47 14.44
N ALA A 12 -0.83 16.26 14.38
CA ALA A 12 -0.13 15.06 13.92
C ALA A 12 0.34 15.23 12.46
N ASP A 13 -0.52 15.70 11.57
CA ASP A 13 -0.19 15.95 10.16
C ASP A 13 0.95 16.99 10.02
N ARG A 14 0.92 18.07 10.82
CA ARG A 14 1.99 19.09 10.83
C ARG A 14 3.31 18.54 11.36
N LEU A 15 3.29 17.70 12.39
CA LEU A 15 4.49 17.08 12.96
C LEU A 15 5.12 16.09 11.96
N ILE A 16 4.29 15.29 11.30
CA ILE A 16 4.70 14.37 10.24
C ILE A 16 5.31 15.15 9.06
N ALA A 17 4.66 16.22 8.60
CA ALA A 17 5.18 17.06 7.52
C ALA A 17 6.50 17.73 7.89
N LYS A 18 6.70 18.13 9.15
CA LYS A 18 7.97 18.69 9.63
C LYS A 18 9.10 17.65 9.66
N GLN A 19 8.79 16.37 9.87
CA GLN A 19 9.78 15.29 9.99
C GLN A 19 10.11 14.62 8.65
N PHE A 20 9.13 14.49 7.75
CA PHE A 20 9.23 13.73 6.51
C PHE A 20 8.87 14.52 5.25
N GLY A 21 8.52 15.81 5.39
CA GLY A 21 8.01 16.61 4.28
C GLY A 21 6.70 16.03 3.74
N ASP A 22 6.52 16.12 2.42
CA ASP A 22 5.34 15.59 1.74
C ASP A 22 5.41 14.08 1.50
N ALA A 23 6.52 13.40 1.81
CA ALA A 23 6.74 11.98 1.49
C ALA A 23 5.63 11.03 2.00
N PRO A 24 5.08 11.18 3.23
CA PRO A 24 3.98 10.33 3.69
C PRO A 24 2.70 10.51 2.87
N ARG A 25 2.42 11.76 2.46
CA ARG A 25 1.27 12.09 1.61
C ARG A 25 1.46 11.55 0.20
N GLU A 26 2.62 11.79 -0.39
CA GLU A 26 2.97 11.27 -1.72
C GLU A 26 2.91 9.75 -1.76
N LEU A 27 3.41 9.07 -0.72
CA LEU A 27 3.33 7.61 -0.62
C LEU A 27 1.88 7.15 -0.62
N LYS A 28 1.05 7.72 0.26
CA LYS A 28 -0.37 7.43 0.34
C LYS A 28 -1.07 7.61 -1.01
N ASP A 29 -0.89 8.76 -1.63
CA ASP A 29 -1.54 9.10 -2.90
C ASP A 29 -1.12 8.12 -4.01
N THR A 30 0.17 7.81 -4.08
CA THR A 30 0.73 6.89 -5.08
C THR A 30 0.23 5.45 -4.87
N VAL A 31 0.17 4.97 -3.63
CA VAL A 31 -0.36 3.63 -3.32
C VAL A 31 -1.84 3.52 -3.67
N LEU A 32 -2.63 4.55 -3.37
CA LEU A 32 -4.05 4.60 -3.75
C LEU A 32 -4.23 4.61 -5.28
N LEU A 33 -3.41 5.37 -6.01
CA LEU A 33 -3.43 5.36 -7.47
C LEU A 33 -3.07 3.99 -8.05
N ALA A 34 -2.04 3.33 -7.50
CA ALA A 34 -1.66 1.97 -7.89
C ALA A 34 -2.80 0.97 -7.68
N ARG A 35 -3.42 0.98 -6.50
CA ARG A 35 -4.56 0.11 -6.17
C ARG A 35 -5.74 0.31 -7.12
N ASN A 36 -6.12 1.56 -7.35
CA ASN A 36 -7.20 1.89 -8.30
C ASN A 36 -6.87 1.40 -9.72
N ALA A 37 -5.61 1.47 -10.12
CA ALA A 37 -5.14 0.97 -11.41
C ALA A 37 -5.25 -0.56 -11.50
N LEU A 38 -4.88 -1.28 -10.44
CA LEU A 38 -4.98 -2.74 -10.35
C LEU A 38 -6.43 -3.21 -10.45
N GLN A 39 -7.35 -2.55 -9.76
CA GLN A 39 -8.79 -2.84 -9.84
C GLN A 39 -9.34 -2.64 -11.27
N LYS A 40 -8.84 -1.62 -11.97
CA LYS A 40 -9.17 -1.37 -13.39
C LYS A 40 -8.34 -2.23 -14.36
N ARG A 41 -7.54 -3.17 -13.85
CA ARG A 41 -6.60 -4.02 -14.60
C ARG A 41 -5.64 -3.23 -15.51
N ASN A 42 -5.37 -1.97 -15.19
CA ASN A 42 -4.39 -1.13 -15.88
C ASN A 42 -2.98 -1.41 -15.31
N LYS A 43 -2.39 -2.52 -15.74
CA LYS A 43 -1.09 -3.02 -15.27
C LYS A 43 0.06 -2.02 -15.49
N GLY A 44 0.06 -1.32 -16.63
CA GLY A 44 1.12 -0.36 -16.95
C GLY A 44 1.14 0.85 -16.01
N PHE A 45 -0.04 1.42 -15.74
CA PHE A 45 -0.16 2.52 -14.79
C PHE A 45 0.09 2.05 -13.34
N ALA A 46 -0.44 0.88 -12.96
CA ALA A 46 -0.17 0.28 -11.67
C ALA A 46 1.33 0.11 -11.40
N LEU A 47 2.08 -0.47 -12.35
CA LEU A 47 3.52 -0.68 -12.22
C LEU A 47 4.29 0.64 -12.03
N LYS A 48 3.90 1.69 -12.78
CA LYS A 48 4.51 3.01 -12.64
C LYS A 48 4.34 3.56 -11.23
N GLU A 49 3.12 3.54 -10.72
CA GLU A 49 2.81 4.09 -9.40
C GLU A 49 3.44 3.23 -8.28
N LEU A 50 3.37 1.89 -8.37
CA LEU A 50 4.03 0.99 -7.41
C LEU A 50 5.53 1.27 -7.27
N ARG A 51 6.24 1.49 -8.39
CA ARG A 51 7.67 1.85 -8.36
C ARG A 51 7.94 3.24 -7.78
N ALA A 52 7.04 4.20 -8.01
CA ALA A 52 7.14 5.52 -7.41
C ALA A 52 6.98 5.44 -5.88
N ALA A 53 6.01 4.67 -5.39
CA ALA A 53 5.80 4.40 -3.97
C ALA A 53 7.01 3.70 -3.32
N GLU A 54 7.58 2.69 -3.99
CA GLU A 54 8.82 2.02 -3.52
C GLU A 54 9.99 3.00 -3.38
N LYS A 55 10.14 3.93 -4.33
CA LYS A 55 11.20 4.94 -4.28
C LYS A 55 11.03 5.88 -3.09
N ILE A 56 9.81 6.28 -2.79
CA ILE A 56 9.50 7.13 -1.63
C ILE A 56 9.85 6.37 -0.33
N LEU A 57 9.40 5.13 -0.18
CA LEU A 57 9.72 4.32 1.00
C LEU A 57 11.20 4.01 1.14
N LYS A 58 11.93 3.81 0.05
CA LYS A 58 13.38 3.60 0.11
C LYS A 58 14.10 4.80 0.72
N ASN A 59 13.63 6.01 0.43
CA ASN A 59 14.18 7.25 0.98
C ASN A 59 13.67 7.55 2.40
N HIS A 60 12.49 7.02 2.73
CA HIS A 60 11.82 7.26 4.01
C HIS A 60 11.26 5.96 4.61
N PRO A 61 12.12 4.99 4.98
CA PRO A 61 11.69 3.68 5.46
C PRO A 61 10.95 3.73 6.80
N GLN A 62 11.02 4.86 7.50
CA GLN A 62 10.33 5.12 8.76
C GLN A 62 8.89 5.65 8.59
N ILE A 63 8.40 5.83 7.35
CA ILE A 63 6.97 6.14 7.11
C ILE A 63 6.12 4.96 7.58
N ALA A 64 4.93 5.27 8.13
CA ALA A 64 4.04 4.35 8.84
C ALA A 64 3.91 2.95 8.22
N ALA A 65 3.92 1.94 9.08
CA ALA A 65 3.87 0.52 8.72
C ALA A 65 2.65 0.17 7.86
N ASP A 66 1.50 0.82 8.10
CA ASP A 66 0.26 0.59 7.37
C ASP A 66 0.42 0.88 5.86
N TRP A 67 1.09 1.99 5.50
CA TRP A 67 1.34 2.33 4.09
C TRP A 67 2.37 1.41 3.45
N GLN A 68 3.29 0.85 4.22
CA GLN A 68 4.20 -0.19 3.74
C GLN A 68 3.44 -1.48 3.46
N ALA A 69 2.53 -1.86 4.36
CA ALA A 69 1.69 -3.04 4.19
C ALA A 69 0.81 -2.93 2.95
N GLU A 70 0.11 -1.79 2.77
CA GLU A 70 -0.73 -1.52 1.60
C GLU A 70 0.08 -1.57 0.30
N LEU A 71 1.31 -1.03 0.28
CA LEU A 71 2.20 -1.14 -0.89
C LEU A 71 2.57 -2.60 -1.19
N TYR A 72 2.98 -3.38 -0.18
CA TYR A 72 3.33 -4.79 -0.40
C TYR A 72 2.12 -5.62 -0.83
N ALA A 73 0.93 -5.33 -0.31
CA ALA A 73 -0.31 -5.98 -0.74
C ALA A 73 -0.64 -5.64 -2.21
N ALA A 74 -0.44 -4.38 -2.61
CA ALA A 74 -0.61 -3.96 -4.00
C ALA A 74 0.42 -4.61 -4.95
N TRP A 75 1.66 -4.81 -4.51
CA TRP A 75 2.65 -5.61 -5.25
C TRP A 75 2.26 -7.08 -5.36
N ALA A 76 1.76 -7.68 -4.29
CA ALA A 76 1.27 -9.05 -4.33
C ALA A 76 0.14 -9.19 -5.35
N TYR A 77 -0.80 -8.24 -5.36
CA TYR A 77 -1.90 -8.22 -6.31
C TYR A 77 -1.42 -8.03 -7.76
N PHE A 78 -0.47 -7.13 -7.97
CA PHE A 78 0.15 -6.96 -9.28
C PHE A 78 0.77 -8.26 -9.78
N HIS A 79 1.56 -8.95 -8.95
CA HIS A 79 2.18 -10.22 -9.31
C HIS A 79 1.18 -11.34 -9.53
N PHE A 80 0.07 -11.37 -8.77
CA PHE A 80 -1.07 -12.24 -9.05
C PHE A 80 -1.63 -12.01 -10.45
N LEU A 81 -1.90 -10.75 -10.84
CA LEU A 81 -2.39 -10.42 -12.18
C LEU A 81 -1.39 -10.74 -13.31
N MET A 82 -0.11 -10.92 -12.96
CA MET A 82 0.98 -11.24 -13.90
C MET A 82 1.35 -12.72 -13.91
N ASP A 83 0.65 -13.56 -13.14
CA ASP A 83 0.96 -14.98 -12.96
C ASP A 83 2.39 -15.22 -12.42
N GLU A 84 2.92 -14.28 -11.62
CA GLU A 84 4.25 -14.34 -11.02
C GLU A 84 4.18 -14.85 -9.57
N GLU A 85 3.81 -16.13 -9.41
CA GLU A 85 3.46 -16.75 -8.12
C GLU A 85 4.52 -16.55 -7.01
N ALA A 86 5.80 -16.80 -7.30
CA ALA A 86 6.87 -16.66 -6.31
C ALA A 86 7.01 -15.22 -5.79
N LYS A 87 6.87 -14.23 -6.67
CA LYS A 87 6.94 -12.81 -6.29
C LYS A 87 5.67 -12.37 -5.55
N MET A 88 4.53 -12.90 -5.96
CA MET A 88 3.26 -12.67 -5.27
C MET A 88 3.34 -13.13 -3.81
N TYR A 89 3.75 -14.38 -3.55
CA TYR A 89 3.85 -14.88 -2.17
C TYR A 89 4.91 -14.16 -1.35
N GLN A 90 6.01 -13.74 -1.97
CA GLN A 90 7.05 -12.95 -1.29
C GLN A 90 6.49 -11.60 -0.82
N ALA A 91 5.76 -10.88 -1.68
CA ALA A 91 5.14 -9.61 -1.35
C ALA A 91 4.00 -9.78 -0.33
N LEU A 92 3.14 -10.78 -0.53
CA LEU A 92 2.02 -11.11 0.35
C LEU A 92 2.51 -11.44 1.77
N SER A 93 3.57 -12.23 1.91
CA SER A 93 4.17 -12.57 3.20
C SER A 93 4.68 -11.33 3.96
N ARG A 94 5.20 -10.32 3.23
CA ARG A 94 5.63 -9.06 3.84
C ARG A 94 4.43 -8.22 4.29
N ALA A 95 3.39 -8.14 3.45
CA ALA A 95 2.17 -7.41 3.77
C ALA A 95 1.50 -8.00 5.04
N ILE A 96 1.32 -9.32 5.09
CA ILE A 96 0.70 -10.02 6.23
C ILE A 96 1.45 -9.77 7.54
N ARG A 97 2.79 -9.71 7.49
CA ARG A 97 3.61 -9.45 8.68
C ARG A 97 3.40 -8.06 9.26
N LEU A 98 3.12 -7.07 8.40
CA LEU A 98 2.94 -5.69 8.81
C LEU A 98 1.49 -5.42 9.21
N GLU A 99 0.53 -5.87 8.40
CA GLU A 99 -0.88 -5.63 8.62
C GLU A 99 -1.71 -6.81 8.07
N PRO A 100 -2.04 -7.83 8.90
CA PRO A 100 -2.70 -9.05 8.44
C PRO A 100 -4.15 -8.85 8.00
N GLU A 101 -4.78 -7.76 8.44
CA GLU A 101 -6.18 -7.39 8.16
C GLU A 101 -6.32 -6.43 6.96
N ASN A 102 -5.24 -6.21 6.21
CA ASN A 102 -5.24 -5.33 5.05
C ASN A 102 -6.25 -5.80 3.98
N ALA A 103 -7.02 -4.88 3.41
CA ALA A 103 -8.11 -5.20 2.48
C ALA A 103 -7.64 -5.95 1.21
N LEU A 104 -6.49 -5.59 0.65
CA LEU A 104 -5.94 -6.27 -0.54
C LEU A 104 -5.45 -7.69 -0.21
N ILE A 105 -5.01 -7.93 1.03
CA ILE A 105 -4.66 -9.28 1.50
C ILE A 105 -5.91 -10.16 1.56
N ALA A 106 -7.02 -9.62 2.09
CA ALA A 106 -8.29 -10.32 2.14
C ALA A 106 -8.78 -10.68 0.72
N GLU A 107 -8.76 -9.72 -0.21
CA GLU A 107 -9.13 -9.93 -1.61
C GLU A 107 -8.27 -11.02 -2.28
N LEU A 108 -6.94 -10.99 -2.05
CA LEU A 108 -6.04 -12.02 -2.59
C LEU A 108 -6.29 -13.40 -1.99
N ARG A 109 -6.60 -13.49 -0.70
CA ARG A 109 -6.94 -14.78 -0.06
C ARG A 109 -8.21 -15.38 -0.65
N GLU A 110 -9.23 -14.57 -0.92
CA GLU A 110 -10.45 -15.00 -1.59
C GLU A 110 -10.14 -15.52 -2.99
N LEU A 111 -9.42 -14.74 -3.80
CA LEU A 111 -9.03 -15.12 -5.17
C LEU A 111 -8.18 -16.40 -5.20
N LEU A 112 -7.21 -16.55 -4.29
CA LEU A 112 -6.36 -17.76 -4.22
C LEU A 112 -7.14 -18.98 -3.72
N GLY A 113 -8.11 -18.79 -2.83
CA GLY A 113 -8.99 -19.86 -2.33
C GLY A 113 -10.01 -20.34 -3.37
N GLU A 114 -10.47 -19.45 -4.27
CA GLU A 114 -11.37 -19.79 -5.38
C GLU A 114 -10.67 -20.52 -6.52
N ASN A 115 -9.37 -20.28 -6.74
CA ASN A 115 -8.58 -20.95 -7.78
C ASN A 115 -8.16 -22.39 -7.42
N GLY A 116 -8.55 -22.89 -6.25
CA GLY A 116 -8.22 -24.25 -5.76
C GLY A 116 -9.27 -25.33 -6.05
N LYS A 117 -10.24 -25.11 -6.95
CA LYS A 117 -11.29 -26.09 -7.32
C LYS A 117 -11.28 -26.43 -8.80
#